data_AF-A0A3D5E139-F1
#
_entry.id   AF-A0A3D5E139-F1
#
_cell.length_a   1.000
_cell.length_b   1.000
_cell.length_c   1.000
_cell.angle_alpha   90.00
_cell.angle_beta   90.00
_cell.angle_gamma   90.00
#
_symmetry.space_group_name_H-M   'P 1'
#
loop_
_entity.id
_entity.type
_entity.pdbx_description
1 polymer ?
#
loop_
_entity_poly.entity_id
_entity_poly.type
_entity_poly.pdbx_seq_one_letter_code
_entity_poly.pdbx_strand_id
1 'polypeptide(L)'
;MTEHIMTRDAGAISIRAYEHATRLGHPYLGGEHYLLALAAAAHPAGAVLREHGVTPERVEAEIIRLSGAGLFGALDRKALATAGIDVDAVRAMAEASFGRAALARAARDVHRGPGRFSPRRRSGATRDGVFLPHGPGVNRALVAARREAAARHTAQADVEHLALGILAVSEGLVPSILSRLGTSGPALSAAILDRYPPAS
;
A
#
# COMPACT_ATOMS: atom_id res chain seq x y z
N MET A 1 5.90 23.99 13.94
CA MET A 1 5.95 22.99 12.84
C MET A 1 4.52 22.84 12.34
N THR A 2 4.21 23.45 11.19
CA THR A 2 2.86 23.41 10.62
C THR A 2 2.56 21.96 10.24
N GLU A 3 1.59 21.34 10.90
CA GLU A 3 1.10 20.03 10.51
C GLU A 3 0.36 20.23 9.18
N HIS A 4 1.06 20.02 8.05
CA HIS A 4 0.43 20.17 6.74
C HIS A 4 -0.65 19.11 6.58
N ILE A 5 -1.90 19.59 6.60
CA ILE A 5 -3.11 18.80 6.54
C ILE A 5 -3.31 18.36 5.08
N MET A 6 -3.79 17.13 4.89
CA MET A 6 -4.24 16.66 3.56
C MET A 6 -5.53 17.38 3.19
N THR A 7 -5.79 17.60 1.89
CA THR A 7 -7.11 18.07 1.45
C THR A 7 -8.19 17.06 1.85
N ARG A 8 -9.46 17.49 1.83
CA ARG A 8 -10.59 16.58 2.08
C ARG A 8 -10.57 15.39 1.10
N ASP A 9 -10.20 15.64 -0.14
CA ASP A 9 -10.15 14.63 -1.20
C ASP A 9 -8.98 13.65 -0.99
N ALA A 10 -7.78 14.13 -0.67
CA ALA A 10 -6.66 13.27 -0.27
C ALA A 10 -6.95 12.48 1.03
N GLY A 11 -7.71 13.07 1.95
CA GLY A 11 -8.26 12.37 3.12
C GLY A 11 -9.22 11.24 2.72
N ALA A 12 -10.11 11.47 1.75
CA ALA A 12 -11.02 10.47 1.24
C ALA A 12 -10.28 9.29 0.56
N ILE A 13 -9.18 9.55 -0.14
CA ILE A 13 -8.32 8.49 -0.68
C ILE A 13 -7.75 7.61 0.45
N SER A 14 -7.27 8.24 1.53
CA SER A 14 -6.71 7.52 2.68
C SER A 14 -7.76 6.64 3.37
N ILE A 15 -9.01 7.13 3.47
CA ILE A 15 -10.15 6.36 3.99
C ILE A 15 -10.45 5.16 3.09
N ARG A 16 -10.54 5.35 1.77
CA ARG A 16 -10.79 4.24 0.83
C ARG A 16 -9.65 3.22 0.83
N ALA A 17 -8.40 3.66 0.94
CA ALA A 17 -7.25 2.77 1.07
C ALA A 17 -7.38 1.89 2.32
N TYR A 18 -7.80 2.47 3.45
CA TYR A 18 -8.09 1.72 4.67
C TYR A 18 -9.21 0.69 4.46
N GLU A 19 -10.32 1.09 3.83
CA GLU A 19 -11.45 0.21 3.51
C GLU A 19 -11.04 -0.95 2.58
N HIS A 20 -10.13 -0.69 1.63
CA HIS A 20 -9.58 -1.75 0.79
C HIS A 20 -8.73 -2.74 1.59
N ALA A 21 -7.86 -2.25 2.47
CA ALA A 21 -7.03 -3.12 3.32
C ALA A 21 -7.89 -4.02 4.22
N THR A 22 -8.93 -3.48 4.84
CA THR A 22 -9.85 -4.27 5.68
C THR A 22 -10.69 -5.23 4.87
N ARG A 23 -11.23 -4.81 3.71
CA ARG A 23 -12.02 -5.67 2.81
C ARG A 23 -11.20 -6.85 2.28
N LEU A 24 -9.93 -6.63 1.98
CA LEU A 24 -8.99 -7.66 1.52
C LEU A 24 -8.40 -8.49 2.68
N GLY A 25 -8.70 -8.14 3.94
CA GLY A 25 -8.22 -8.84 5.12
C GLY A 25 -6.73 -8.67 5.39
N HIS A 26 -6.11 -7.60 4.88
CA HIS A 26 -4.69 -7.34 5.07
C HIS A 26 -4.42 -6.72 6.45
N PRO A 27 -3.42 -7.21 7.21
CA PRO A 27 -3.14 -6.74 8.57
C PRO A 27 -2.33 -5.44 8.60
N TYR A 28 -2.24 -4.72 7.48
CA TYR A 28 -1.48 -3.49 7.34
C TYR A 28 -2.10 -2.61 6.24
N LEU A 29 -1.83 -1.32 6.30
CA LEU A 29 -2.21 -0.35 5.28
C LEU A 29 -1.00 -0.04 4.39
N GLY A 30 -0.81 -0.85 3.34
CA GLY A 30 0.25 -0.70 2.34
C GLY A 30 -0.06 0.26 1.20
N GLY A 31 0.97 0.60 0.42
CA GLY A 31 0.88 1.54 -0.70
C GLY A 31 -0.02 1.04 -1.84
N GLU A 32 -0.18 -0.28 -1.97
CA GLU A 32 -1.07 -0.90 -2.93
C GLU A 32 -2.55 -0.58 -2.68
N HIS A 33 -2.95 -0.41 -1.42
CA HIS A 33 -4.31 0.03 -1.11
C HIS A 33 -4.54 1.50 -1.47
N TYR A 34 -3.51 2.33 -1.32
CA TYR A 34 -3.53 3.71 -1.80
C TYR A 34 -3.57 3.74 -3.32
N LEU A 35 -2.78 2.91 -4.00
CA LEU A 35 -2.80 2.80 -5.46
C LEU A 35 -4.19 2.39 -5.97
N LEU A 36 -4.82 1.41 -5.31
CA LEU A 36 -6.20 0.99 -5.62
C LEU A 36 -7.20 2.13 -5.41
N ALA A 37 -7.13 2.83 -4.27
CA ALA A 37 -8.00 3.95 -3.97
C ALA A 37 -7.82 5.12 -4.96
N LEU A 38 -6.58 5.42 -5.36
CA LEU A 38 -6.25 6.44 -6.35
C LEU A 38 -6.78 6.08 -7.73
N ALA A 39 -6.59 4.83 -8.18
CA ALA A 39 -7.11 4.36 -9.46
C ALA A 39 -8.64 4.43 -9.53
N ALA A 40 -9.32 4.20 -8.39
CA ALA A 40 -10.78 4.25 -8.28
C ALA A 40 -11.34 5.67 -8.12
N ALA A 41 -10.50 6.65 -7.83
CA ALA A 41 -10.94 8.01 -7.63
C ALA A 41 -11.44 8.66 -8.92
N ALA A 42 -12.57 9.35 -8.84
CA ALA A 42 -13.02 10.31 -9.85
C ALA A 42 -12.21 11.61 -9.74
N HIS A 43 -10.90 11.49 -9.88
CA HIS A 43 -9.92 12.55 -9.74
C HIS A 43 -8.93 12.47 -10.91
N PRO A 44 -8.36 13.58 -11.39
CA PRO A 44 -7.49 13.55 -12.55
C PRO A 44 -6.25 12.67 -12.42
N ALA A 45 -5.60 12.62 -11.24
CA ALA A 45 -4.53 11.66 -10.98
C ALA A 45 -4.99 10.20 -11.22
N GLY A 46 -6.21 9.87 -10.79
CA GLY A 46 -6.83 8.57 -11.06
C GLY A 46 -7.14 8.34 -12.54
N ALA A 47 -7.54 9.39 -13.27
CA ALA A 47 -7.74 9.32 -14.71
C ALA A 47 -6.44 8.98 -15.45
N VAL A 48 -5.32 9.65 -15.10
CA VAL A 48 -3.99 9.34 -15.66
C VAL A 48 -3.60 7.89 -15.36
N LEU A 49 -3.78 7.41 -14.12
CA LEU A 49 -3.52 6.00 -13.79
C LEU A 49 -4.29 5.05 -14.72
N ARG A 50 -5.60 5.30 -14.91
CA ARG A 50 -6.46 4.46 -15.77
C ARG A 50 -6.07 4.53 -17.25
N GLU A 51 -5.72 5.70 -17.76
CA GLU A 51 -5.23 5.90 -19.14
C GLU A 51 -3.96 5.08 -19.41
N HIS A 52 -3.11 4.91 -18.40
CA HIS A 52 -1.92 4.06 -18.45
C HIS A 52 -2.18 2.60 -18.06
N GLY A 53 -3.45 2.16 -18.05
CA GLY A 53 -3.83 0.78 -17.78
C GLY A 53 -3.82 0.36 -16.31
N VAL A 54 -3.58 1.28 -15.38
CA VAL A 54 -3.67 1.06 -13.93
C VAL A 54 -5.11 1.27 -13.48
N THR A 55 -5.98 0.34 -13.85
CA THR A 55 -7.40 0.35 -13.44
C THR A 55 -7.59 -0.30 -12.07
N PRO A 56 -8.64 0.08 -11.32
CA PRO A 56 -8.92 -0.51 -10.00
C PRO A 56 -8.97 -2.03 -10.02
N GLU A 57 -9.64 -2.60 -11.01
CA GLU A 57 -9.86 -4.04 -11.15
C GLU A 57 -8.54 -4.77 -11.39
N ARG A 58 -7.68 -4.19 -12.24
CA ARG A 58 -6.36 -4.76 -12.53
C ARG A 58 -5.44 -4.66 -11.33
N VAL A 59 -5.43 -3.51 -10.63
CA VAL A 59 -4.65 -3.31 -9.40
C VAL A 59 -5.09 -4.31 -8.33
N GLU A 60 -6.39 -4.45 -8.09
CA GLU A 60 -6.91 -5.40 -7.10
C GLU A 60 -6.55 -6.85 -7.46
N ALA A 61 -6.67 -7.23 -8.73
CA ALA A 61 -6.25 -8.55 -9.20
C ALA A 61 -4.76 -8.81 -8.93
N GLU A 62 -3.88 -7.82 -9.16
CA GLU A 62 -2.46 -7.92 -8.81
C GLU A 62 -2.23 -8.02 -7.30
N ILE A 63 -2.97 -7.26 -6.49
CA ILE A 63 -2.90 -7.33 -5.04
C ILE A 63 -3.25 -8.75 -4.57
N ILE A 64 -4.38 -9.30 -5.01
CA ILE A 64 -4.82 -10.64 -4.63
C ILE A 64 -3.80 -11.70 -5.06
N ARG A 65 -3.24 -11.58 -6.28
CA ARG A 65 -2.24 -12.53 -6.80
C ARG A 65 -0.95 -12.49 -6.00
N LEU A 66 -0.47 -11.29 -5.64
CA LEU A 66 0.77 -11.11 -4.89
C LEU A 66 0.60 -11.43 -3.40
N SER A 67 -0.56 -11.13 -2.81
CA SER A 67 -0.92 -11.50 -1.43
C SER A 67 -1.22 -12.99 -1.27
N GLY A 68 -1.79 -13.65 -2.28
CA GLY A 68 -2.07 -15.08 -2.29
C GLY A 68 -0.82 -15.96 -2.26
N ALA A 69 0.35 -15.40 -2.58
CA ALA A 69 1.65 -16.05 -2.40
C ALA A 69 2.20 -15.92 -0.95
N GLY A 70 1.47 -15.23 -0.07
CA GLY A 70 2.00 -14.52 1.09
C GLY A 70 1.79 -15.17 2.47
N LEU A 71 2.12 -16.47 2.63
CA LEU A 71 2.77 -16.81 3.90
C LEU A 71 4.24 -16.32 3.89
N PHE A 72 4.81 -16.08 2.69
CA PHE A 72 6.18 -15.62 2.49
C PHE A 72 6.24 -14.74 1.23
N GLY A 73 5.97 -13.44 1.40
CA GLY A 73 5.99 -12.46 0.32
C GLY A 73 7.32 -12.45 -0.46
N ALA A 74 7.22 -12.17 -1.75
CA ALA A 74 8.22 -12.35 -2.81
C ALA A 74 9.62 -11.69 -2.62
N LEU A 75 9.86 -10.99 -1.52
CA LEU A 75 11.19 -10.50 -1.17
C LEU A 75 12.03 -11.54 -0.43
N ASP A 76 11.40 -12.53 0.21
CA ASP A 76 12.13 -13.45 1.10
C ASP A 76 12.22 -14.87 0.55
N ARG A 77 11.39 -15.31 -0.40
CA ARG A 77 11.46 -16.71 -0.88
C ARG A 77 12.83 -17.06 -1.50
N LYS A 78 13.43 -16.15 -2.26
CA LYS A 78 14.77 -16.36 -2.86
C LYS A 78 15.89 -16.19 -1.84
N ALA A 79 15.74 -15.27 -0.87
CA ALA A 79 16.70 -15.06 0.22
C ALA A 79 16.69 -16.23 1.22
N LEU A 80 15.50 -16.71 1.61
CA LEU A 80 15.27 -17.91 2.40
C LEU A 80 15.76 -19.17 1.69
N ALA A 81 15.50 -19.32 0.38
CA ALA A 81 16.07 -20.43 -0.39
C ALA A 81 17.60 -20.38 -0.43
N THR A 82 18.19 -19.19 -0.48
CA THR A 82 19.65 -18.99 -0.37
C THR A 82 20.16 -19.32 1.04
N ALA A 83 19.34 -19.12 2.06
CA ALA A 83 19.58 -19.58 3.43
C ALA A 83 19.21 -21.06 3.67
N GLY A 84 18.79 -21.80 2.64
CA GLY A 84 18.43 -23.23 2.73
C GLY A 84 17.02 -23.51 3.28
N ILE A 85 16.16 -22.51 3.40
CA ILE A 85 14.80 -22.63 3.93
C ILE A 85 13.81 -22.75 2.78
N ASP A 86 13.29 -23.97 2.58
CA ASP A 86 12.16 -24.22 1.69
C ASP A 86 10.85 -23.94 2.41
N VAL A 87 10.33 -22.76 2.12
CA VAL A 87 9.04 -22.24 2.59
C VAL A 87 7.86 -23.17 2.30
N ASP A 88 7.81 -23.78 1.12
CA ASP A 88 6.68 -24.62 0.73
C ASP A 88 6.75 -25.95 1.48
N ALA A 89 7.96 -26.49 1.68
CA ALA A 89 8.19 -27.66 2.52
C ALA A 89 7.84 -27.40 3.99
N VAL A 90 8.25 -26.25 4.55
CA VAL A 90 7.90 -25.85 5.93
C VAL A 90 6.39 -25.72 6.09
N ARG A 91 5.71 -25.12 5.10
CA ARG A 91 4.25 -25.01 5.09
C ARG A 91 3.58 -26.38 5.03
N ALA A 92 4.02 -27.26 4.14
CA ALA A 92 3.47 -28.61 4.00
C ALA A 92 3.66 -29.43 5.28
N MET A 93 4.84 -29.35 5.90
CA MET A 93 5.13 -29.98 7.19
C MET A 93 4.22 -29.46 8.30
N ALA A 94 4.06 -28.13 8.39
CA ALA A 94 3.19 -27.54 9.40
C ALA A 94 1.71 -27.91 9.19
N GLU A 95 1.24 -27.96 7.94
CA GLU A 95 -0.12 -28.43 7.61
C GLU A 95 -0.30 -29.92 7.96
N ALA A 96 0.72 -30.76 7.77
CA ALA A 96 0.69 -32.16 8.15
C ALA A 96 0.67 -32.35 9.67
N SER A 97 1.43 -31.54 10.42
CA SER A 97 1.54 -31.65 11.88
C SER A 97 0.34 -31.06 12.63
N PHE A 98 -0.19 -29.92 12.16
CA PHE A 98 -1.21 -29.16 12.89
C PHE A 98 -2.57 -29.16 12.20
N GLY A 99 -2.65 -29.61 10.95
CA GLY A 99 -3.85 -29.55 10.12
C GLY A 99 -4.03 -28.17 9.48
N ARG A 100 -4.41 -28.17 8.19
CA ARG A 100 -4.60 -26.96 7.38
C ARG A 100 -5.56 -25.93 8.02
N ALA A 101 -6.63 -26.39 8.65
CA ALA A 101 -7.60 -25.53 9.32
C ALA A 101 -7.06 -24.89 10.61
N ALA A 102 -6.14 -25.55 11.33
CA ALA A 102 -5.48 -24.96 12.49
C ALA A 102 -4.41 -23.96 12.04
N LEU A 103 -3.64 -24.27 10.99
CA LEU A 103 -2.69 -23.34 10.40
C LEU A 103 -3.37 -22.07 9.89
N ALA A 104 -4.51 -22.21 9.22
CA ALA A 104 -5.31 -21.07 8.76
C ALA A 104 -5.96 -20.27 9.92
N ARG A 105 -6.16 -20.87 11.10
CA ARG A 105 -6.59 -20.15 12.31
C ARG A 105 -5.43 -19.42 12.97
N ALA A 106 -4.31 -20.10 13.17
CA ALA A 106 -3.09 -19.52 13.74
C ALA A 106 -2.57 -18.35 12.91
N ALA A 107 -2.61 -18.43 11.57
CA ALA A 107 -2.27 -17.31 10.70
C ALA A 107 -3.19 -16.10 10.96
N ARG A 108 -4.50 -16.33 11.14
CA ARG A 108 -5.46 -15.26 11.49
C ARG A 108 -5.23 -14.72 12.90
N ASP A 109 -4.83 -15.55 13.85
CA ASP A 109 -4.60 -15.17 15.25
C ASP A 109 -3.28 -14.43 15.44
N VAL A 110 -2.21 -14.81 14.73
CA VAL A 110 -0.96 -14.04 14.66
C VAL A 110 -1.21 -12.65 14.03
N HIS A 111 -2.17 -12.56 13.11
CA HIS A 111 -2.57 -11.29 12.48
C HIS A 111 -3.54 -10.47 13.35
N ARG A 112 -4.21 -11.09 14.34
CA ARG A 112 -4.87 -10.41 15.46
C ARG A 112 -3.82 -10.11 16.53
N GLY A 113 -3.06 -9.04 16.33
CA GLY A 113 -1.91 -8.69 17.16
C GLY A 113 -2.17 -8.72 18.69
N PRO A 114 -1.12 -8.92 19.50
CA PRO A 114 -1.25 -9.15 20.94
C PRO A 114 -1.87 -7.92 21.63
N GLY A 115 -2.85 -8.19 22.49
CA GLY A 115 -3.44 -7.17 23.36
C GLY A 115 -2.42 -6.56 24.33
N ARG A 116 -2.58 -5.25 24.56
CA ARG A 116 -1.88 -4.39 25.55
C ARG A 116 -0.34 -4.35 25.45
N PHE A 117 0.18 -3.45 24.59
CA PHE A 117 1.55 -2.91 24.69
C PHE A 117 1.60 -1.42 24.26
N SER A 118 2.41 -0.62 24.97
CA SER A 118 2.35 0.85 25.10
C SER A 118 2.53 1.72 23.82
N PRO A 119 2.03 2.98 23.83
CA PRO A 119 1.76 3.80 22.64
C PRO A 119 2.85 4.85 22.39
N ARG A 120 3.99 4.46 21.79
CA ARG A 120 4.91 5.45 21.21
C ARG A 120 5.23 5.09 19.76
N ARG A 121 4.63 5.89 18.86
CA ARG A 121 5.00 6.09 17.45
C ARG A 121 4.97 4.86 16.53
N ARG A 122 3.84 4.14 16.48
CA ARG A 122 3.56 3.36 15.26
C ARG A 122 2.79 4.24 14.28
N SER A 123 3.40 4.54 13.15
CA SER A 123 2.71 5.16 12.02
C SER A 123 1.67 4.18 11.48
N GLY A 124 0.42 4.63 11.38
CA GLY A 124 -0.71 3.80 10.96
C GLY A 124 -2.00 4.60 10.99
N ALA A 125 -3.09 3.94 10.62
CA ALA A 125 -4.42 4.53 10.62
C ALA A 125 -5.35 3.71 11.52
N THR A 126 -6.19 4.41 12.29
CA THR A 126 -7.24 3.78 13.11
C THR A 126 -8.59 4.18 12.56
N ARG A 127 -9.47 3.22 12.29
CA ARG A 127 -10.86 3.48 11.92
C ARG A 127 -11.77 2.34 12.39
N ASP A 128 -12.95 2.71 12.88
CA ASP A 128 -13.97 1.79 13.41
C ASP A 128 -13.40 0.81 14.47
N GLY A 129 -12.52 1.33 15.33
CA GLY A 129 -11.88 0.55 16.40
C GLY A 129 -10.77 -0.40 15.96
N VAL A 130 -10.49 -0.50 14.65
CA VAL A 130 -9.41 -1.31 14.10
C VAL A 130 -8.22 -0.39 13.81
N PHE A 131 -7.02 -0.83 14.17
CA PHE A 131 -5.76 -0.15 13.85
C PHE A 131 -5.01 -0.96 12.80
N LEU A 132 -4.64 -0.30 11.70
CA LEU A 132 -3.75 -0.87 10.69
C LEU A 132 -2.41 -0.12 10.72
N PRO A 133 -1.29 -0.80 10.99
CA PRO A 133 0.03 -0.19 10.84
C PRO A 133 0.27 0.12 9.36
N HIS A 134 0.98 1.22 9.08
CA HIS A 134 1.41 1.51 7.72
C HIS A 134 2.41 0.46 7.22
N GLY A 135 2.19 -0.02 6.00
CA GLY A 135 3.12 -0.91 5.31
C GLY A 135 4.42 -0.20 4.88
N PRO A 136 5.37 -0.95 4.30
CA PRO A 136 6.65 -0.41 3.84
C PRO A 136 6.50 0.83 2.95
N GLY A 137 7.34 1.83 3.18
CA GLY A 137 7.38 3.08 2.40
C GLY A 137 6.19 4.04 2.51
N VAL A 138 5.01 3.62 3.00
CA VAL A 138 3.80 4.47 3.06
C VAL A 138 4.02 5.75 3.88
N ASN A 139 4.61 5.63 5.07
CA ASN A 139 4.89 6.82 5.89
C ASN A 139 5.80 7.82 5.16
N ARG A 140 6.78 7.33 4.38
CA ARG A 140 7.66 8.19 3.57
C ARG A 140 6.91 8.81 2.40
N ALA A 141 6.01 8.07 1.72
CA ALA A 141 5.13 8.61 0.69
C ALA A 141 4.29 9.79 1.22
N LEU A 142 3.66 9.61 2.38
CA LEU A 142 2.81 10.64 2.99
C LEU A 142 3.61 11.88 3.44
N VAL A 143 4.85 11.69 3.89
CA VAL A 143 5.76 12.80 4.21
C VAL A 143 6.23 13.50 2.93
N ALA A 144 6.57 12.75 1.89
CA ALA A 144 6.97 13.28 0.59
C ALA A 144 5.84 14.10 -0.05
N ALA A 145 4.61 13.60 -0.03
CA ALA A 145 3.41 14.31 -0.49
C ALA A 145 3.26 15.68 0.20
N ARG A 146 3.38 15.72 1.53
CA ARG A 146 3.33 16.99 2.30
C ARG A 146 4.49 17.92 1.98
N ARG A 147 5.70 17.36 1.80
CA ARG A 147 6.89 18.16 1.48
C ARG A 147 6.77 18.79 0.10
N GLU A 148 6.26 18.04 -0.88
CA GLU A 148 6.01 18.56 -2.23
C GLU A 148 4.96 19.66 -2.21
N ALA A 149 3.87 19.46 -1.48
CA ALA A 149 2.83 20.48 -1.30
C ALA A 149 3.39 21.77 -0.69
N ALA A 150 4.21 21.65 0.35
CA ALA A 150 4.88 22.79 0.98
C ALA A 150 5.89 23.47 0.05
N ALA A 151 6.63 22.71 -0.76
CA ALA A 151 7.57 23.24 -1.74
C ALA A 151 6.87 24.03 -2.86
N ARG A 152 5.61 23.68 -3.16
CA ARG A 152 4.74 24.41 -4.10
C ARG A 152 3.93 25.53 -3.44
N HIS A 153 4.25 25.88 -2.19
CA HIS A 153 3.53 26.87 -1.39
C HIS A 153 2.03 26.60 -1.23
N THR A 154 1.61 25.34 -1.41
CA THR A 154 0.23 24.93 -1.14
C THR A 154 0.08 24.65 0.35
N ALA A 155 -0.99 25.17 0.95
CA ALA A 155 -1.24 24.99 2.38
C ALA A 155 -1.55 23.53 2.74
N GLN A 156 -2.13 22.78 1.79
CA GLN A 156 -2.59 21.41 1.97
C GLN A 156 -2.06 20.50 0.86
N ALA A 157 -1.76 19.26 1.23
CA ALA A 157 -1.37 18.24 0.25
C ALA A 157 -2.60 17.63 -0.41
N ASP A 158 -2.71 17.83 -1.72
CA ASP A 158 -3.81 17.32 -2.53
C ASP A 158 -3.59 15.88 -3.06
N VAL A 159 -4.57 15.33 -3.77
CA VAL A 159 -4.56 13.96 -4.29
C VAL A 159 -3.38 13.71 -5.24
N GLU A 160 -2.94 14.69 -6.04
CA GLU A 160 -1.75 14.58 -6.90
C GLU A 160 -0.49 14.41 -6.06
N HIS A 161 -0.33 15.20 -4.99
CA HIS A 161 0.81 15.10 -4.10
C HIS A 161 0.86 13.72 -3.44
N LEU A 162 -0.30 13.20 -3.01
CA LEU A 162 -0.44 11.85 -2.49
C LEU A 162 -0.07 10.79 -3.54
N ALA A 163 -0.58 10.93 -4.77
CA ALA A 163 -0.27 10.01 -5.86
C ALA A 163 1.22 9.98 -6.19
N LEU A 164 1.85 11.14 -6.35
CA LEU A 164 3.29 11.27 -6.58
C LEU A 164 4.10 10.65 -5.44
N GLY A 165 3.69 10.89 -4.19
CA GLY A 165 4.31 10.28 -3.02
C GLY A 165 4.26 8.76 -3.05
N ILE A 166 3.10 8.17 -3.39
CA ILE A 166 2.91 6.72 -3.46
C ILE A 166 3.70 6.11 -4.64
N LEU A 167 3.68 6.74 -5.81
CA LEU A 167 4.37 6.27 -7.01
C LEU A 167 5.90 6.37 -6.91
N ALA A 168 6.42 7.26 -6.06
CA ALA A 168 7.86 7.43 -5.83
C ALA A 168 8.48 6.38 -4.89
N VAL A 169 7.66 5.61 -4.16
CA VAL A 169 8.16 4.61 -3.22
C VAL A 169 8.63 3.36 -3.96
N SER A 170 9.86 2.93 -3.67
CA SER A 170 10.47 1.71 -4.20
C SER A 170 10.23 0.46 -3.36
N GLU A 171 9.61 0.60 -2.18
CA GLU A 171 9.26 -0.50 -1.28
C GLU A 171 7.79 -0.94 -1.42
N GLY A 172 7.46 -2.13 -0.93
CA GLY A 172 6.09 -2.64 -0.92
C GLY A 172 5.64 -3.21 -2.27
N LEU A 173 4.32 -3.38 -2.45
CA LEU A 173 3.77 -4.06 -3.63
C LEU A 173 3.60 -3.13 -4.84
N VAL A 174 3.58 -1.81 -4.65
CA VAL A 174 3.34 -0.83 -5.73
C VAL A 174 4.29 -1.04 -6.93
N PRO A 175 5.63 -1.12 -6.78
CA PRO A 175 6.52 -1.31 -7.93
C PRO A 175 6.24 -2.62 -8.68
N SER A 176 5.95 -3.70 -7.95
CA SER A 176 5.66 -5.02 -8.53
C SER A 176 4.33 -5.02 -9.29
N ILE A 177 3.31 -4.37 -8.74
CA ILE A 177 2.00 -4.21 -9.40
C ILE A 177 2.19 -3.42 -10.69
N LEU A 178 2.81 -2.25 -10.63
CA LEU A 178 3.02 -1.40 -11.81
C LEU A 178 3.81 -2.12 -12.91
N SER A 179 4.87 -2.83 -12.52
CA SER A 179 5.68 -3.63 -13.46
C SER A 179 4.84 -4.70 -14.17
N ARG A 180 4.00 -5.44 -13.44
CA ARG A 180 3.09 -6.45 -14.01
C ARG A 180 2.00 -5.86 -14.90
N LEU A 181 1.62 -4.61 -14.65
CA LEU A 181 0.68 -3.87 -15.50
C LEU A 181 1.34 -3.23 -16.72
N GLY A 182 2.67 -3.34 -16.86
CA GLY A 182 3.43 -2.84 -18.01
C GLY A 182 3.82 -1.36 -17.91
N THR A 183 3.87 -0.81 -16.69
CA THR A 183 4.22 0.60 -16.46
C THR A 183 5.19 0.75 -15.26
N SER A 184 5.54 1.98 -14.92
CA SER A 184 6.43 2.29 -13.79
C SER A 184 5.98 3.54 -13.04
N GLY A 185 6.38 3.64 -11.76
CA GLY A 185 6.13 4.81 -10.93
C GLY A 185 6.64 6.11 -11.59
N PRO A 186 7.90 6.18 -12.06
CA PRO A 186 8.42 7.37 -12.74
C PRO A 186 7.63 7.78 -13.98
N ALA A 187 7.21 6.84 -14.82
CA ALA A 187 6.42 7.14 -16.02
C ALA A 187 5.04 7.73 -15.67
N LEU A 188 4.37 7.17 -14.67
CA LEU A 188 3.09 7.68 -14.19
C LEU A 188 3.23 9.04 -13.50
N SER A 189 4.28 9.23 -12.70
CA SER A 189 4.57 10.53 -12.07
C SER A 189 4.81 11.62 -13.11
N ALA A 190 5.56 11.31 -14.17
CA ALA A 190 5.77 12.24 -15.28
C ALA A 190 4.45 12.59 -15.98
N ALA A 191 3.59 11.61 -16.25
CA ALA A 191 2.27 11.84 -16.86
C ALA A 191 1.33 12.68 -15.97
N ILE A 192 1.35 12.47 -14.65
CA ILE A 192 0.60 13.29 -13.70
C ILE A 192 1.13 14.73 -13.70
N LEU A 193 2.45 14.92 -13.68
CA LEU A 193 3.06 16.25 -13.69
C LEU A 193 2.84 17.01 -15.00
N ASP A 194 2.82 16.32 -16.14
CA ASP A 194 2.51 16.94 -17.45
C ASP A 194 1.07 17.49 -17.49
N ARG A 195 0.13 16.77 -16.89
CA ARG A 195 -1.25 17.24 -16.76
C ARG A 195 -1.45 18.29 -15.66
N TYR A 196 -0.52 18.39 -14.70
CA TYR A 196 -0.53 19.32 -13.57
C TYR A 196 0.82 20.04 -13.42
N PRO A 197 1.15 20.95 -14.35
CA PRO A 197 2.36 21.75 -14.21
C PRO A 197 2.28 22.57 -12.91
N PRO A 198 3.41 22.78 -12.21
CA PRO A 198 3.42 23.64 -11.02
C PRO A 198 2.86 25.01 -11.38
N ALA A 199 2.02 25.56 -10.49
CA ALA A 199 1.53 26.93 -10.63
C ALA A 199 2.75 27.86 -10.75
N SER A 200 2.79 28.64 -11.84
CA SER A 200 3.85 29.63 -12.11
C SER A 200 3.75 30.82 -11.18
#